data_AF-A0A2V7SFT5-F1
#
_entry.id   AF-A0A2V7SFT5-F1
#
_cell.length_a   1.000
_cell.length_b   1.000
_cell.length_c   1.000
_cell.angle_alpha   90.00
_cell.angle_beta   90.00
_cell.angle_gamma   90.00
#
_symmetry.space_group_name_H-M   'P 1'
#
loop_
_entity.id
_entity.type
_entity.pdbx_description
1 polymer ?
#
loop_
_entity_poly.entity_id
_entity_poly.type
_entity_poly.pdbx_seq_one_letter_code
_entity_poly.pdbx_strand_id
1 'polypeptide(L)'
;MHDDWVRQIDLELDDELSLTERAALARHLVGCRHCAEARVNHLEMRVAFARSAGEPHARTVPRHPMRGRTLALWMAISLVVGTAAGWLGHRRWAGPSPEPLEATRASFVAQ
;
A
#
# COMPACT_ATOMS: atom_id res chain seq x y z
N MET A 1 9.00 -10.08 -21.05
CA MET A 1 9.48 -10.89 -19.89
C MET A 1 8.56 -10.78 -18.67
N HIS A 2 7.60 -9.85 -18.62
CA HIS A 2 6.46 -9.92 -17.68
C HIS A 2 5.38 -10.88 -18.22
N ASP A 3 5.30 -11.03 -19.55
CA ASP A 3 4.30 -11.86 -20.24
C ASP A 3 4.40 -13.35 -19.84
N ASP A 4 5.63 -13.85 -19.63
CA ASP A 4 5.84 -15.22 -19.13
C ASP A 4 5.30 -15.41 -17.71
N TRP A 5 5.44 -14.40 -16.86
CA TRP A 5 4.88 -14.42 -15.51
C TRP A 5 3.36 -14.28 -15.52
N VAL A 6 2.80 -13.49 -16.43
CA VAL A 6 1.35 -13.41 -16.64
C VAL A 6 0.80 -14.76 -17.09
N ARG A 7 1.48 -15.45 -18.02
CA ARG A 7 1.11 -16.82 -18.41
C ARG A 7 1.18 -17.81 -17.24
N GLN A 8 2.19 -17.70 -16.36
CA GLN A 8 2.26 -18.54 -15.16
C GLN A 8 1.16 -18.22 -14.14
N ILE A 9 0.67 -16.98 -14.10
CA ILE A 9 -0.50 -16.61 -13.29
C ILE A 9 -1.73 -17.34 -13.81
N ASP A 10 -1.96 -17.39 -15.12
CA ASP A 10 -3.11 -18.12 -15.68
C ASP A 10 -3.06 -19.62 -15.32
N LEU A 11 -1.90 -20.25 -15.50
CA LEU A 11 -1.69 -21.66 -15.12
C LEU A 11 -1.86 -21.91 -13.61
N GLU A 12 -1.52 -20.93 -12.76
CA GLU A 12 -1.80 -21.01 -11.32
C GLU A 12 -3.30 -20.96 -11.02
N LEU A 13 -4.04 -20.12 -11.73
CA LEU A 13 -5.49 -19.97 -11.56
C LEU A 13 -6.29 -21.17 -12.11
N ASP A 14 -5.71 -21.90 -13.06
CA ASP A 14 -6.25 -23.15 -13.61
C ASP A 14 -5.82 -24.39 -12.79
N ASP A 15 -5.04 -24.20 -11.72
CA ASP A 15 -4.47 -25.25 -10.85
C ASP A 15 -3.55 -26.26 -11.59
N GLU A 16 -3.03 -25.85 -12.76
CA GLU A 16 -2.12 -26.66 -13.58
C GLU A 16 -0.65 -26.47 -13.18
N LEU A 17 -0.37 -25.52 -12.29
CA LEU A 17 0.98 -25.16 -11.90
C LEU A 17 1.54 -26.10 -10.83
N SER A 18 2.75 -26.63 -11.06
CA SER A 18 3.44 -27.47 -10.08
C SER A 18 3.80 -26.68 -8.80
N LEU A 19 4.03 -27.40 -7.69
CA LEU A 19 4.34 -26.77 -6.39
C LEU A 19 5.61 -25.90 -6.44
N THR A 20 6.62 -26.32 -7.19
CA THR A 20 7.90 -25.62 -7.34
C THR A 20 7.74 -24.33 -8.14
N GLU A 21 6.97 -24.38 -9.23
CA GLU A 21 6.63 -23.21 -10.05
C GLU A 21 5.77 -22.22 -9.27
N ARG A 22 4.81 -22.72 -8.48
CA ARG A 22 3.98 -21.89 -7.61
C ARG A 22 4.81 -21.14 -6.57
N ALA A 23 5.82 -21.79 -5.99
CA ALA A 23 6.75 -21.13 -5.08
C ALA A 23 7.64 -20.08 -5.78
N ALA A 24 8.01 -20.30 -7.04
CA ALA A 24 8.76 -19.33 -7.84
C ALA A 24 7.90 -18.10 -8.19
N LEU A 25 6.66 -18.33 -8.62
CA LEU A 25 5.69 -17.29 -8.89
C LEU A 25 5.39 -16.46 -7.63
N ALA A 26 5.16 -17.10 -6.48
CA ALA A 26 4.94 -16.40 -5.22
C ALA A 26 6.10 -15.47 -4.85
N ARG A 27 7.36 -15.90 -5.05
CA ARG A 27 8.54 -15.06 -4.84
C ARG A 27 8.58 -13.87 -5.80
N HIS A 28 8.23 -14.08 -7.07
CA HIS A 28 8.19 -13.02 -8.06
C HIS A 28 7.13 -11.95 -7.72
N LEU A 29 5.93 -12.38 -7.33
CA LEU A 29 4.82 -11.47 -6.99
C LEU A 29 5.12 -10.56 -5.79
N VAL A 30 5.99 -10.98 -4.87
CA VAL A 30 6.45 -10.13 -3.76
C VAL A 30 7.35 -8.98 -4.27
N GLY A 31 8.12 -9.21 -5.33
CA GLY A 31 9.06 -8.24 -5.89
C GLY A 31 8.53 -7.39 -7.05
N CYS A 32 7.42 -7.80 -7.69
CA CYS A 32 6.91 -7.15 -8.88
C CYS A 32 5.44 -6.72 -8.72
N ARG A 33 5.23 -5.41 -8.51
CA ARG A 33 3.89 -4.82 -8.37
C ARG A 33 3.02 -5.04 -9.60
N HIS A 34 3.59 -4.94 -10.79
CA HIS A 34 2.86 -5.09 -12.05
C HIS A 34 2.25 -6.50 -12.20
N CYS A 35 3.03 -7.55 -11.92
CA CYS A 35 2.53 -8.93 -11.95
C CYS A 35 1.54 -9.22 -10.82
N ALA A 36 1.74 -8.62 -9.64
CA ALA A 36 0.79 -8.74 -8.53
C ALA A 36 -0.57 -8.12 -8.87
N GLU A 37 -0.59 -6.94 -9.50
CA GLU A 37 -1.80 -6.28 -10.00
C GLU A 37 -2.47 -7.10 -11.10
N ALA A 38 -1.70 -7.64 -12.06
CA ALA A 38 -2.23 -8.50 -13.11
C ALA A 38 -2.96 -9.74 -12.55
N ARG A 39 -2.39 -10.41 -11.54
CA ARG A 39 -3.02 -11.55 -10.87
C ARG A 39 -4.35 -11.20 -10.21
N VAL A 40 -4.43 -10.04 -9.54
CA VAL A 40 -5.69 -9.59 -8.93
C VAL A 40 -6.75 -9.31 -10.00
N ASN A 41 -6.36 -8.64 -11.09
CA ASN A 41 -7.28 -8.34 -12.19
C ASN A 41 -7.87 -9.61 -12.83
N HIS A 42 -7.04 -10.63 -13.08
CA HIS A 42 -7.50 -11.92 -13.63
C HIS A 42 -8.50 -12.62 -12.68
N LEU A 43 -8.24 -12.60 -11.38
CA LEU A 43 -9.15 -13.13 -10.37
C LEU A 43 -10.48 -12.39 -10.33
N GLU A 44 -10.45 -11.06 -10.38
CA GLU A 44 -11.66 -10.22 -10.40
C GLU A 44 -12.51 -10.49 -11.65
N MET A 45 -11.88 -10.63 -12.82
CA MET A 45 -12.55 -10.96 -14.07
C MET A 45 -13.25 -12.34 -14.00
N ARG A 46 -12.57 -13.37 -13.50
CA ARG A 46 -13.16 -14.72 -13.33
C ARG A 46 -14.36 -14.71 -12.38
N VAL A 47 -14.29 -13.97 -11.28
CA VAL A 47 -15.41 -13.82 -10.34
C VAL A 47 -16.56 -13.03 -10.95
N ALA A 48 -16.28 -11.99 -11.73
CA ALA A 48 -17.30 -11.25 -12.46
C ALA A 48 -18.05 -12.16 -13.46
N PHE A 49 -17.32 -12.99 -14.20
CA PHE A 49 -17.93 -13.96 -15.13
C PHE A 49 -18.78 -15.00 -14.41
N ALA A 50 -18.26 -15.61 -13.34
CA ALA A 50 -19.01 -16.60 -12.58
C ALA A 50 -20.28 -16.00 -11.95
N ARG A 51 -20.21 -14.75 -11.47
CA ARG A 51 -21.38 -14.01 -10.99
C ARG A 51 -22.39 -13.77 -12.11
N SER A 52 -21.94 -13.36 -13.30
CA SER A 52 -22.84 -13.16 -14.45
C SER A 52 -23.48 -14.46 -14.95
N ALA A 53 -22.82 -15.61 -14.74
CA ALA A 53 -23.34 -16.93 -15.08
C ALA A 53 -24.38 -17.45 -14.07
N GLY A 54 -24.74 -16.67 -13.05
CA GLY A 54 -25.76 -17.04 -12.06
C GLY A 54 -25.22 -17.86 -10.89
N GLU A 55 -23.91 -17.88 -10.65
CA GLU A 55 -23.32 -18.46 -9.44
C GLU A 55 -23.05 -17.38 -8.37
N PRO A 56 -24.00 -17.09 -7.45
CA PRO A 56 -23.80 -16.10 -6.39
C PRO A 56 -22.77 -16.54 -5.34
N HIS A 57 -22.43 -17.83 -5.30
CA HIS A 57 -21.43 -18.43 -4.41
C HIS A 57 -20.04 -18.56 -5.07
N ALA A 58 -19.87 -18.05 -6.30
CA ALA A 58 -18.57 -18.00 -6.95
C ALA A 58 -17.64 -17.13 -6.11
N ARG A 59 -16.85 -17.84 -5.30
CA ARG A 59 -15.91 -17.39 -4.27
C ARG A 59 -15.49 -15.95 -4.50
N THR A 60 -15.92 -15.07 -3.58
CA THR A 60 -15.27 -13.79 -3.37
C THR A 60 -13.77 -14.03 -3.39
N VAL A 61 -13.06 -13.46 -4.38
CA VAL A 61 -11.60 -13.47 -4.42
C VAL A 61 -11.15 -13.08 -3.02
N PRO A 62 -10.32 -13.88 -2.31
CA PRO A 62 -9.67 -13.37 -1.13
C PRO A 62 -8.83 -12.19 -1.61
N ARG A 63 -9.36 -10.97 -1.48
CA ARG A 63 -8.57 -9.75 -1.61
C ARG A 63 -7.39 -9.99 -0.72
N HIS A 64 -6.19 -10.02 -1.30
CA HIS A 64 -4.98 -10.15 -0.51
C HIS A 64 -5.08 -9.07 0.55
N PRO A 65 -5.39 -9.39 1.81
CA PRO A 65 -5.55 -8.35 2.79
C PRO A 65 -4.18 -7.71 2.80
N MET A 66 -4.11 -6.39 2.59
CA MET A 66 -2.89 -5.69 2.95
C MET A 66 -2.63 -6.14 4.38
N ARG A 67 -1.59 -6.98 4.53
CA ARG A 67 -1.34 -7.74 5.73
C ARG A 67 -1.38 -6.70 6.84
N GLY A 68 -2.29 -6.79 7.81
CA GLY A 68 -2.54 -5.64 8.72
C GLY A 68 -1.26 -5.09 9.34
N ARG A 69 -0.25 -5.97 9.48
CA ARG A 69 1.12 -5.64 9.85
C ARG A 69 1.86 -4.70 8.89
N THR A 70 1.74 -4.89 7.57
CA THR A 70 2.27 -3.99 6.54
C THR A 70 1.58 -2.62 6.61
N LEU A 71 0.26 -2.59 6.74
CA LEU A 71 -0.49 -1.32 6.88
C LEU A 71 -0.06 -0.57 8.16
N ALA A 72 0.00 -1.28 9.29
CA ALA A 72 0.43 -0.72 10.57
C ALA A 72 1.88 -0.20 10.51
N LEU A 73 2.76 -0.91 9.80
CA LEU A 73 4.14 -0.48 9.60
C LEU A 73 4.20 0.81 8.75
N TRP A 74 3.42 0.90 7.68
CA TRP A 74 3.32 2.14 6.89
C TRP A 74 2.72 3.32 7.67
N MET A 75 1.72 3.07 8.52
CA MET A 75 1.21 4.10 9.43
C MET A 75 2.26 4.55 10.43
N ALA A 76 3.00 3.62 11.04
CA ALA A 76 4.07 3.93 11.97
C ALA A 76 5.18 4.76 11.30
N ILE A 77 5.61 4.39 10.09
CA ILE A 77 6.57 5.16 9.31
C ILE A 77 6.04 6.58 9.06
N SER A 78 4.78 6.71 8.63
CA SER A 78 4.17 8.01 8.34
C SER A 78 4.13 8.92 9.58
N LEU A 79 3.82 8.36 10.75
CA LEU A 79 3.83 9.07 12.03
C LEU A 79 5.25 9.51 12.43
N VAL A 80 6.25 8.62 12.31
CA VAL A 80 7.65 8.95 12.61
C VAL A 80 8.16 10.05 11.68
N VAL A 81 7.88 9.96 10.38
CA VAL A 81 8.30 10.97 9.40
C VAL A 81 7.60 12.31 9.68
N GLY A 82 6.30 12.30 9.93
CA GLY A 82 5.54 13.52 10.24
C GLY A 82 6.01 14.20 11.53
N THR A 83 6.24 13.43 12.60
CA THR A 83 6.75 13.96 13.87
C THR A 83 8.17 14.49 13.74
N ALA A 84 9.07 13.78 13.04
CA ALA A 84 10.42 14.23 12.80
C ALA A 84 10.46 15.53 11.98
N ALA A 85 9.65 15.62 10.92
CA ALA A 85 9.52 16.83 10.11
C ALA A 85 8.98 18.02 10.93
N GLY A 86 7.94 17.80 11.75
CA GLY A 86 7.39 18.82 12.64
C GLY A 86 8.40 19.31 13.68
N TRP A 87 9.16 18.40 14.28
CA TRP A 87 10.21 18.73 15.24
C TRP A 87 11.36 19.55 14.62
N LEU A 88 11.83 19.15 13.43
CA LEU A 88 12.83 19.89 12.67
C LEU A 88 12.34 21.29 12.29
N GLY A 89 11.08 21.41 11.87
CA GLY A 89 10.43 22.70 11.63
C GLY A 89 10.41 23.58 12.88
N HIS A 90 9.97 23.03 14.01
CA HIS A 90 9.93 23.73 15.30
C HIS A 90 11.31 24.23 15.75
N ARG A 91 12.36 23.42 15.59
CA ARG A 91 13.73 23.82 15.93
C ARG A 91 14.32 24.87 14.99
N ARG A 92 14.00 24.80 13.70
CA ARG A 92 14.57 25.70 12.69
C ARG A 92 13.93 27.08 12.68
N TRP A 93 12.65 27.17 13.03
CA TRP A 93 11.88 28.42 12.93
C TRP A 93 11.52 29.06 14.27
N ALA A 94 12.03 28.52 15.40
CA ALA A 94 11.67 28.92 16.76
C ALA A 94 10.14 28.90 16.96
N GLY A 95 9.62 27.77 17.42
CA GLY A 95 8.19 27.66 17.80
C GLY A 95 7.76 28.76 18.79
N PRO A 96 6.44 29.03 18.89
CA PRO A 96 5.89 30.20 19.57
C PRO A 96 6.50 30.37 20.96
N SER A 97 7.16 31.50 21.19
CA SER A 97 7.74 31.84 22.49
C SER A 97 6.65 31.91 23.55
N PRO A 98 6.90 31.47 24.79
CA PRO A 98 5.97 31.61 25.90
C PRO A 98 5.76 33.07 26.34
N GLU A 99 6.41 34.03 25.69
CA GLU A 99 6.12 35.44 25.90
C GLU A 99 4.67 35.75 25.46
N PRO A 100 3.91 36.48 26.29
CA PRO A 100 2.59 36.94 25.90
C PRO A 100 2.73 37.78 24.63
N LEU A 101 1.77 37.63 23.71
CA LEU A 101 1.67 38.35 22.42
C LEU A 101 1.76 39.88 22.56
N GLU A 102 1.57 40.39 23.78
CA GLU A 102 1.76 41.80 24.14
C GLU A 102 3.23 42.25 24.07
N ALA A 103 4.19 41.38 24.42
CA ALA A 103 5.63 41.68 24.34
C ALA A 103 6.11 41.79 22.89
N THR A 104 5.56 40.99 21.98
CA THR A 104 5.94 41.00 20.56
C THR A 104 5.36 42.20 19.81
N ARG A 105 4.25 42.81 20.27
CA ARG A 105 3.72 44.04 19.63
C ARG A 105 4.59 45.26 19.89
N ALA A 106 5.31 45.31 21.01
CA ALA A 106 6.19 46.43 21.34
C ALA A 106 7.39 46.53 20.39
N SER A 107 7.88 45.42 19.84
CA SER A 107 9.01 45.42 18.90
C SER A 107 8.62 45.83 17.47
N PHE A 108 7.37 45.64 17.05
CA PHE A 108 6.90 46.05 15.72
C PHE A 108 6.48 47.53 15.63
N VAL A 109 6.19 48.19 16.75
CA VAL A 109 5.81 49.63 16.79
C VAL A 109 7.02 50.54 17.06
N ALA A 110 8.13 49.99 17.53
CA ALA A 110 9.36 50.73 17.82
C ALA A 110 10.38 50.79 16.65
N GLN A 111 10.01 50.28 15.46
CA GLN A 111 10.78 50.45 14.22
C GLN A 111 10.16 51.49 13.30
#